data_AF-A0A3C1KB53-F1
#
_entry.id   AF-A0A3C1KB53-F1
#
_cell.length_a   1.000
_cell.length_b   1.000
_cell.length_c   1.000
_cell.angle_alpha   90.00
_cell.angle_beta   90.00
_cell.angle_gamma   90.00
#
_symmetry.space_group_name_H-M   'P 1'
#
loop_
_entity.id
_entity.type
_entity.pdbx_description
1 polymer ?
#
loop_
_entity_poly.entity_id
_entity_poly.type
_entity_poly.pdbx_seq_one_letter_code
_entity_poly.pdbx_strand_id
1 'polypeptide(L)'
;MTPRVLRVAGPAILGGVALIALVGALWFGGGAAQIPLGDAGPVVRWGLPVTKLVVNLAAAGMVGVLVTALFTLRAGEREFDVALDTASISAALFTVAAGATGFLTLLSVFNPAIDAGPQFGAQLGRFLVELEVGRTWLITTVAGAALTVLTFAVRSWVGTLLVALVAVASLVPMGTQGHSGDDAFHHEAMMALILHIIGAAVWLGGLLLLVAIRPVLHRQRIADV
;
A
#
# COMPACT_ATOMS: atom_id res chain seq x y z
N MET A 1 12.23 -8.59 -26.60
CA MET A 1 12.42 -7.63 -25.49
C MET A 1 13.44 -8.21 -24.52
N THR A 2 14.44 -7.42 -24.10
CA THR A 2 15.43 -7.87 -23.11
C THR A 2 14.79 -8.10 -21.74
N PRO A 3 15.33 -8.99 -20.89
CA PRO A 3 14.74 -9.30 -19.57
C PRO A 3 14.59 -8.06 -18.67
N ARG A 4 15.44 -7.05 -18.84
CA ARG A 4 15.35 -5.75 -18.16
C ARG A 4 14.14 -4.91 -18.59
N VAL A 5 13.78 -4.95 -19.87
CA VAL A 5 12.60 -4.25 -20.41
C VAL A 5 11.32 -4.84 -19.83
N LEU A 6 11.27 -6.16 -19.65
CA LEU A 6 10.13 -6.85 -19.06
C LEU A 6 9.92 -6.54 -17.57
N ARG A 7 11.00 -6.31 -16.81
CA ARG A 7 10.93 -5.90 -15.39
C ARG A 7 10.30 -4.54 -15.18
N VAL A 8 10.46 -3.63 -16.14
CA VAL A 8 9.94 -2.27 -16.05
C VAL A 8 8.58 -2.17 -16.73
N ALA A 9 8.38 -2.87 -17.85
CA ALA A 9 7.15 -2.81 -18.62
C ALA A 9 5.92 -3.28 -17.81
N GLY A 10 6.03 -4.37 -17.04
CA GLY A 10 4.89 -4.87 -16.23
C GLY A 10 4.41 -3.85 -15.20
N PRO A 11 5.26 -3.39 -14.27
CA PRO A 11 4.91 -2.34 -13.31
C PRO A 11 4.49 -1.02 -13.97
N ALA A 12 5.12 -0.63 -15.09
CA ALA A 12 4.74 0.58 -15.82
C ALA A 12 3.33 0.49 -16.42
N ILE A 13 2.98 -0.65 -17.04
CA ILE A 13 1.64 -0.90 -17.56
C ILE A 13 0.62 -0.91 -16.42
N LEU A 14 0.92 -1.60 -15.32
CA LEU A 14 0.04 -1.62 -14.14
C LEU A 14 -0.20 -0.20 -13.62
N GLY A 15 0.86 0.59 -13.42
CA GLY A 15 0.76 1.97 -12.95
C GLY A 15 -0.01 2.87 -13.92
N GLY A 16 0.24 2.75 -15.22
CA GLY A 16 -0.46 3.51 -16.25
C GLY A 16 -1.95 3.20 -16.31
N VAL A 17 -2.32 1.91 -16.33
CA VAL A 17 -3.72 1.47 -16.35
C VAL A 17 -4.42 1.88 -15.05
N ALA A 18 -3.77 1.72 -13.90
CA ALA A 18 -4.33 2.12 -12.61
C ALA A 18 -4.59 3.63 -12.54
N LEU A 19 -3.69 4.45 -13.06
CA LEU A 19 -3.87 5.90 -13.13
C LEU A 19 -5.01 6.30 -14.08
N ILE A 20 -5.10 5.67 -15.25
CA ILE A 20 -6.19 5.90 -16.20
C ILE A 20 -7.53 5.53 -15.56
N ALA A 21 -7.62 4.37 -14.91
CA ALA A 21 -8.82 3.93 -14.21
C ALA A 21 -9.20 4.89 -13.08
N LEU A 22 -8.23 5.37 -12.30
CA LEU A 22 -8.45 6.37 -11.25
C LEU A 22 -9.03 7.66 -11.82
N VAL A 23 -8.40 8.22 -12.87
CA VAL A 23 -8.87 9.46 -13.51
C VAL A 23 -10.28 9.28 -14.06
N GLY A 24 -10.54 8.15 -14.74
CA GLY A 24 -11.86 7.81 -15.25
C GLY A 24 -12.92 7.71 -14.14
N ALA A 25 -12.60 7.04 -13.03
CA ALA A 25 -13.49 6.90 -11.89
C ALA A 25 -13.78 8.25 -11.20
N LEU A 26 -12.75 9.10 -11.02
CA LEU A 26 -12.92 10.44 -10.44
C LEU A 26 -13.76 11.36 -11.33
N TRP A 27 -13.59 11.25 -12.64
CA TRP A 27 -14.37 12.03 -13.60
C TRP A 27 -15.83 11.57 -13.66
N PHE A 28 -16.07 10.26 -13.74
CA PHE A 28 -17.41 9.69 -13.80
C PHE A 28 -18.17 9.83 -12.47
N GLY A 29 -17.51 9.54 -11.34
CA GLY A 29 -18.11 9.61 -10.01
C GLY A 29 -18.10 10.99 -9.37
N GLY A 30 -17.51 12.00 -10.01
CA GLY A 30 -17.39 13.35 -9.47
C GLY A 30 -16.46 13.46 -8.24
N GLY A 31 -15.64 12.44 -7.94
CA GLY A 31 -14.81 12.39 -6.73
C GLY A 31 -13.73 13.48 -6.65
N ALA A 32 -13.41 14.14 -7.76
CA ALA A 32 -12.51 15.29 -7.81
C ALA A 32 -13.22 16.64 -8.03
N ALA A 33 -14.56 16.64 -8.06
CA ALA A 33 -15.37 17.85 -8.21
C ALA A 33 -15.19 18.78 -7.01
N GLN A 34 -15.36 20.08 -7.24
CA GLN A 34 -15.23 21.08 -6.19
C GLN A 34 -16.30 20.87 -5.11
N ILE A 35 -15.88 20.94 -3.85
CA ILE A 35 -16.78 20.78 -2.70
C ILE A 35 -17.33 22.17 -2.34
N PRO A 36 -18.65 22.35 -2.15
CA PRO A 36 -19.22 23.68 -1.90
C PRO A 36 -18.76 24.35 -0.59
N LEU A 37 -18.47 23.56 0.44
CA LEU A 37 -18.03 24.02 1.77
C LEU A 37 -16.84 23.18 2.24
N GLY A 38 -15.81 23.83 2.78
CA GLY A 38 -14.65 23.15 3.34
C GLY A 38 -13.71 22.51 2.31
N ASP A 39 -13.71 22.99 1.06
CA ASP A 39 -12.82 22.46 0.02
C ASP A 39 -11.35 22.78 0.30
N ALA A 40 -10.55 21.73 0.49
CA ALA A 40 -9.10 21.82 0.69
C ALA A 40 -8.31 22.00 -0.63
N GLY A 41 -9.01 22.27 -1.74
CA GLY A 41 -8.44 22.62 -3.02
C GLY A 41 -8.10 21.42 -3.91
N PRO A 42 -7.77 21.67 -5.20
CA PRO A 42 -7.58 20.62 -6.19
C PRO A 42 -6.44 19.66 -5.85
N VAL A 43 -5.39 20.14 -5.16
CA VAL A 43 -4.26 19.31 -4.74
C VAL A 43 -4.72 18.18 -3.82
N VAL A 44 -5.62 18.46 -2.86
CA VAL A 44 -6.14 17.42 -1.96
C VAL A 44 -7.12 16.52 -2.69
N ARG A 45 -8.02 17.08 -3.50
CA ARG A 45 -9.04 16.32 -4.26
C ARG A 45 -8.44 15.29 -5.22
N TRP A 46 -7.33 15.64 -5.89
CA TRP A 46 -6.63 14.73 -6.81
C TRP A 46 -5.52 13.95 -6.12
N GLY A 47 -4.79 14.59 -5.21
CA GLY A 47 -3.66 13.98 -4.52
C GLY A 47 -4.09 12.83 -3.62
N LEU A 48 -5.18 12.98 -2.86
CA LEU A 48 -5.59 11.97 -1.89
C LEU A 48 -5.97 10.63 -2.55
N PRO A 49 -6.77 10.59 -3.63
CA PRO A 49 -7.00 9.34 -4.36
C PRO A 49 -5.73 8.76 -5.00
N VAL A 50 -4.84 9.61 -5.51
CA VAL A 50 -3.57 9.17 -6.12
C VAL A 50 -2.66 8.54 -5.06
N THR A 51 -2.47 9.16 -3.90
CA THR A 51 -1.64 8.59 -2.84
C THR A 51 -2.25 7.31 -2.28
N LYS A 52 -3.58 7.24 -2.13
CA LYS A 52 -4.29 5.99 -1.78
C LYS A 52 -4.07 4.88 -2.80
N LEU A 53 -4.09 5.20 -4.09
CA LEU A 53 -3.77 4.23 -5.14
C LEU A 53 -2.34 3.69 -4.96
N VAL A 54 -1.36 4.58 -4.73
CA VAL A 54 0.03 4.18 -4.48
C VAL A 54 0.15 3.31 -3.23
N VAL A 55 -0.54 3.65 -2.13
CA VAL A 55 -0.60 2.82 -0.92
C VAL A 55 -1.09 1.41 -1.26
N ASN A 56 -2.18 1.27 -2.02
CA ASN A 56 -2.75 -0.04 -2.37
C ASN A 56 -1.80 -0.87 -3.26
N LEU A 57 -1.17 -0.25 -4.26
CA LEU A 57 -0.21 -0.94 -5.13
C LEU A 57 1.04 -1.36 -4.35
N ALA A 58 1.54 -0.50 -3.46
CA ALA A 58 2.69 -0.78 -2.62
C ALA A 58 2.37 -1.86 -1.56
N ALA A 59 1.17 -1.85 -0.98
CA ALA A 59 0.68 -2.90 -0.09
C ALA A 59 0.66 -4.26 -0.80
N ALA A 60 0.16 -4.32 -2.04
CA ALA A 60 0.20 -5.53 -2.86
C ALA A 60 1.63 -5.99 -3.14
N GLY A 61 2.51 -5.08 -3.58
CA GLY A 61 3.92 -5.36 -3.84
C GLY A 61 4.73 -5.77 -2.60
N MET A 62 4.23 -5.48 -1.40
CA MET A 62 4.83 -5.89 -0.13
C MET A 62 4.22 -7.22 0.34
N VAL A 63 2.93 -7.23 0.68
CA VAL A 63 2.25 -8.38 1.29
C VAL A 63 2.18 -9.55 0.32
N GLY A 64 1.70 -9.32 -0.91
CA GLY A 64 1.51 -10.42 -1.84
C GLY A 64 2.81 -11.02 -2.34
N VAL A 65 3.87 -10.21 -2.46
CA VAL A 65 5.21 -10.70 -2.78
C VAL A 65 5.75 -11.60 -1.66
N LEU A 66 5.67 -11.16 -0.39
CA LEU A 66 6.15 -11.96 0.75
C LEU A 66 5.38 -13.27 0.89
N VAL A 67 4.04 -13.20 0.85
CA VAL A 67 3.18 -14.38 0.95
C VAL A 67 3.49 -15.35 -0.18
N THR A 68 3.53 -14.89 -1.43
CA THR A 68 3.77 -15.77 -2.58
C THR A 68 5.18 -16.37 -2.54
N ALA A 69 6.20 -15.60 -2.17
CA ALA A 69 7.57 -16.09 -2.07
C ALA A 69 7.73 -17.23 -1.04
N LEU A 70 7.03 -17.14 0.10
CA LEU A 70 7.07 -18.18 1.14
C LEU A 70 6.58 -19.55 0.67
N PHE A 71 5.62 -19.58 -0.26
CA PHE A 71 5.00 -20.83 -0.74
C PHE A 71 5.56 -21.31 -2.09
N THR A 72 6.18 -20.44 -2.87
CA THR A 72 6.58 -20.76 -4.25
C THR A 72 8.09 -20.78 -4.48
N LEU A 73 8.89 -20.21 -3.58
CA LEU A 73 10.34 -20.06 -3.73
C LEU A 73 11.10 -20.72 -2.58
N ARG A 74 12.37 -21.05 -2.81
CA ARG A 74 13.26 -21.63 -1.81
C ARG A 74 14.14 -20.55 -1.17
N ALA A 75 14.14 -20.47 0.16
CA ALA A 75 15.01 -19.55 0.88
C ALA A 75 16.49 -19.86 0.60
N GLY A 76 17.30 -18.81 0.41
CA GLY A 76 18.71 -18.91 0.01
C GLY A 76 18.94 -19.01 -1.49
N GLU A 77 17.88 -19.08 -2.31
CA GLU A 77 17.99 -18.94 -3.77
C GLU A 77 17.80 -17.49 -4.20
N ARG A 78 18.36 -17.15 -5.37
CA ARG A 78 18.38 -15.78 -5.90
C ARG A 78 16.98 -15.20 -6.11
N GLU A 79 16.01 -16.03 -6.51
CA GLU A 79 14.63 -15.66 -6.72
C GLU A 79 13.98 -15.19 -5.41
N PHE A 80 14.31 -15.83 -4.29
CA PHE A 80 13.84 -15.46 -2.96
C PHE A 80 14.41 -14.10 -2.54
N ASP A 81 15.71 -13.88 -2.75
CA ASP A 81 16.34 -12.59 -2.46
C ASP A 81 15.71 -11.45 -3.27
N VAL A 82 15.45 -11.67 -4.57
CA VAL A 82 14.75 -10.71 -5.44
C VAL A 82 13.34 -10.41 -4.93
N ALA A 83 12.62 -11.41 -4.40
CA ALA A 83 11.31 -11.22 -3.81
C ALA A 83 11.37 -10.32 -2.57
N LEU A 84 12.33 -10.56 -1.66
CA LEU A 84 12.49 -9.73 -0.45
C LEU A 84 12.93 -8.30 -0.78
N ASP A 85 13.81 -8.10 -1.75
CA ASP A 85 14.20 -6.77 -2.21
C ASP A 85 13.00 -6.03 -2.83
N THR A 86 12.17 -6.73 -3.61
CA THR A 86 10.93 -6.17 -4.17
C THR A 86 9.93 -5.79 -3.07
N ALA A 87 9.77 -6.64 -2.05
CA ALA A 87 8.92 -6.35 -0.90
C ALA A 87 9.45 -5.16 -0.09
N SER A 88 10.76 -5.03 0.08
CA SER A 88 11.39 -3.90 0.79
C SER A 88 11.20 -2.57 0.06
N ILE A 89 11.40 -2.54 -1.26
CA ILE A 89 11.11 -1.35 -2.08
C ILE A 89 9.62 -0.99 -1.99
N SER A 90 8.74 -1.99 -2.04
CA SER A 90 7.31 -1.78 -1.92
C SER A 90 6.91 -1.27 -0.53
N ALA A 91 7.53 -1.76 0.55
CA ALA A 91 7.33 -1.25 1.90
C ALA A 91 7.79 0.22 2.06
N ALA A 92 8.89 0.60 1.39
CA ALA A 92 9.33 2.00 1.38
C ALA A 92 8.32 2.91 0.66
N LEU A 93 7.83 2.48 -0.50
CA LEU A 93 6.78 3.20 -1.23
C LEU A 93 5.49 3.30 -0.41
N PHE A 94 5.11 2.20 0.26
CA PHE A 94 3.95 2.15 1.15
C PHE A 94 4.09 3.16 2.30
N THR A 95 5.27 3.26 2.91
CA THR A 95 5.57 4.22 3.97
C THR A 95 5.36 5.66 3.51
N VAL A 96 6.00 6.05 2.39
CA VAL A 96 5.93 7.42 1.88
C VAL A 96 4.50 7.75 1.44
N ALA A 97 3.83 6.83 0.76
CA ALA A 97 2.45 7.02 0.29
C ALA A 97 1.45 7.08 1.46
N ALA A 98 1.65 6.30 2.52
CA ALA A 98 0.82 6.34 3.73
C ALA A 98 1.00 7.69 4.46
N GLY A 99 2.24 8.17 4.59
CA GLY A 99 2.53 9.48 5.18
C GLY A 99 1.92 10.62 4.36
N ALA A 100 2.06 10.58 3.04
CA ALA A 100 1.44 11.55 2.14
C ALA A 100 -0.09 11.51 2.21
N THR A 101 -0.69 10.31 2.28
CA THR A 101 -2.14 10.15 2.43
C THR A 101 -2.62 10.69 3.77
N GLY A 102 -1.89 10.43 4.85
CA GLY A 102 -2.17 11.01 6.17
C GLY A 102 -2.12 12.54 6.16
N PHE A 103 -1.10 13.12 5.53
CA PHE A 103 -0.97 14.57 5.39
C PHE A 103 -2.08 15.19 4.54
N LEU A 104 -2.41 14.60 3.39
CA LEU A 104 -3.53 15.09 2.56
C LEU A 104 -4.88 14.90 3.26
N THR A 105 -5.03 13.87 4.11
CA THR A 105 -6.21 13.69 4.94
C THR A 105 -6.31 14.78 6.01
N LEU A 106 -5.20 15.17 6.65
CA LEU A 106 -5.15 16.34 7.56
C LEU A 106 -5.66 17.60 6.84
N LEU A 107 -5.15 17.87 5.64
CA LEU A 107 -5.60 19.02 4.84
C LEU A 107 -7.09 18.93 4.49
N SER A 108 -7.58 17.74 4.15
CA SER A 108 -9.00 17.51 3.86
C SER A 108 -9.91 17.71 5.07
N VAL A 109 -9.45 17.40 6.28
CA VAL A 109 -10.28 17.42 7.50
C VAL A 109 -10.23 18.78 8.20
N PHE A 110 -9.04 19.35 8.36
CA PHE A 110 -8.84 20.60 9.10
C PHE A 110 -8.60 21.82 8.22
N ASN A 111 -8.12 21.61 6.97
CA ASN A 111 -7.69 22.66 6.05
C ASN A 111 -6.83 23.77 6.74
N PRO A 112 -5.75 23.40 7.45
CA PRO A 112 -4.90 24.35 8.15
C PRO A 112 -4.16 25.28 7.18
N ALA A 113 -3.78 26.47 7.68
CA ALA A 113 -2.65 27.18 7.11
C ALA A 113 -1.37 26.34 7.33
N ILE A 114 -0.62 26.09 6.25
CA ILE A 114 0.63 25.34 6.33
C ILE A 114 1.76 26.31 6.70
N ASP A 115 2.18 26.26 7.96
CA ASP A 115 3.30 27.03 8.49
C ASP A 115 4.05 26.24 9.59
N ALA A 116 5.18 26.79 10.05
CA ALA A 116 5.95 26.23 11.16
C ALA A 116 5.47 26.78 12.54
N GLY A 117 4.24 27.26 12.62
CA GLY A 117 3.66 27.90 13.80
C GLY A 117 3.04 26.91 14.79
N PRO A 118 2.79 27.36 16.04
CA PRO A 118 2.17 26.52 17.08
C PRO A 118 0.78 26.00 16.69
N GLN A 119 0.03 26.75 15.89
CA GLN A 119 -1.32 26.40 15.45
C GLN A 119 -1.31 25.16 14.55
N PHE A 120 -0.44 25.12 13.54
CA PHE A 120 -0.28 23.95 12.69
C PHE A 120 0.14 22.72 13.49
N GLY A 121 1.14 22.88 14.37
CA GLY A 121 1.61 21.80 15.24
C GLY A 121 0.52 21.24 16.16
N ALA A 122 -0.31 22.09 16.76
CA ALA A 122 -1.43 21.67 17.60
C ALA A 122 -2.48 20.87 16.80
N GLN A 123 -2.82 21.31 15.59
CA GLN A 123 -3.79 20.60 14.73
C GLN A 123 -3.24 19.26 14.25
N LEU A 124 -1.97 19.21 13.85
CA LEU A 124 -1.29 17.96 13.48
C LEU A 124 -1.27 16.98 14.67
N GLY A 125 -0.94 17.45 15.87
CA GLY A 125 -0.95 16.63 17.08
C GLY A 125 -2.33 16.04 17.37
N ARG A 126 -3.39 16.87 17.35
CA ARG A 126 -4.77 16.39 17.52
C ARG A 126 -5.16 15.38 16.45
N PHE A 127 -4.84 15.65 15.18
CA PHE A 127 -5.12 14.73 14.09
C PHE A 127 -4.49 13.35 14.31
N LEU A 128 -3.21 13.30 14.64
CA LEU A 128 -2.46 12.04 14.75
C LEU A 128 -2.81 11.22 16.00
N VAL A 129 -3.25 11.87 17.08
CA VAL A 129 -3.42 11.23 18.39
C VAL A 129 -4.89 11.08 18.80
N GLU A 130 -5.72 12.06 18.50
CA GLU A 130 -7.12 12.11 18.95
C GLU A 130 -8.09 11.57 17.89
N LEU A 131 -7.83 11.84 16.60
CA LEU A 131 -8.69 11.38 15.52
C LEU A 131 -8.29 9.98 15.06
N GLU A 132 -9.27 9.07 15.01
CA GLU A 132 -9.05 7.69 14.59
C GLU A 132 -8.42 7.59 13.19
N VAL A 133 -8.91 8.39 12.23
CA VAL A 133 -8.37 8.40 10.86
C VAL A 133 -6.90 8.82 10.82
N GLY A 134 -6.49 9.82 11.60
CA GLY A 134 -5.10 10.26 11.64
C GLY A 134 -4.19 9.26 12.34
N ARG A 135 -4.66 8.66 13.44
CA ARG A 135 -3.96 7.55 14.12
C ARG A 135 -3.78 6.35 13.19
N THR A 136 -4.77 6.02 12.38
CA THR A 136 -4.67 4.94 11.39
C THR A 136 -3.56 5.20 10.37
N TRP A 137 -3.47 6.41 9.80
CA TRP A 137 -2.39 6.75 8.88
C TRP A 137 -1.02 6.79 9.56
N LEU A 138 -0.95 7.23 10.82
CA LEU A 138 0.28 7.17 11.61
C LEU A 138 0.76 5.73 11.80
N ILE A 139 -0.10 4.84 12.28
CA ILE A 139 0.20 3.41 12.49
C ILE A 139 0.64 2.78 11.17
N THR A 140 -0.09 3.05 10.09
CA THR A 140 0.21 2.52 8.75
C THR A 140 1.60 2.98 8.27
N THR A 141 1.93 4.25 8.47
CA THR A 141 3.23 4.83 8.07
C THR A 141 4.37 4.21 8.89
N VAL A 142 4.23 4.13 10.22
CA VAL A 142 5.25 3.56 11.09
C VAL A 142 5.44 2.06 10.81
N ALA A 143 4.36 1.32 10.58
CA ALA A 143 4.42 -0.09 10.22
C ALA A 143 5.15 -0.30 8.88
N GLY A 144 4.87 0.53 7.87
CA GLY A 144 5.61 0.53 6.60
C GLY A 144 7.12 0.76 6.80
N ALA A 145 7.48 1.75 7.62
CA ALA A 145 8.89 2.08 7.88
C ALA A 145 9.62 0.90 8.55
N ALA A 146 8.97 0.27 9.54
CA ALA A 146 9.49 -0.94 10.17
C ALA A 146 9.62 -2.09 9.17
N LEU A 147 8.60 -2.34 8.35
CA LEU A 147 8.59 -3.39 7.33
C LEU A 147 9.66 -3.19 6.26
N THR A 148 9.99 -1.95 5.91
CA THR A 148 11.08 -1.62 4.98
C THR A 148 12.41 -2.19 5.50
N VAL A 149 12.70 -1.98 6.79
CA VAL A 149 13.91 -2.48 7.44
C VAL A 149 13.85 -4.00 7.63
N LEU A 150 12.72 -4.52 8.10
CA LEU A 150 12.57 -5.94 8.42
C LEU A 150 12.69 -6.84 7.19
N THR A 151 12.05 -6.45 6.07
CA THR A 151 12.13 -7.19 4.80
C THR A 151 13.55 -7.17 4.21
N PHE A 152 14.30 -6.11 4.45
CA PHE A 152 15.71 -6.04 4.08
C PHE A 152 16.60 -6.91 4.98
N ALA A 153 16.30 -6.99 6.29
CA ALA A 153 17.15 -7.64 7.28
C ALA A 153 17.06 -9.17 7.31
N VAL A 154 15.92 -9.75 6.91
CA VAL A 154 15.70 -11.21 6.96
C VAL A 154 16.06 -11.87 5.62
N ARG A 155 16.58 -13.10 5.67
CA ARG A 155 16.80 -13.96 4.48
C ARG A 155 16.38 -15.42 4.70
N SER A 156 16.03 -15.79 5.94
CA SER A 156 15.52 -17.12 6.26
C SER A 156 14.02 -17.22 6.01
N TRP A 157 13.52 -18.44 5.78
CA TRP A 157 12.09 -18.68 5.58
C TRP A 157 11.27 -18.29 6.82
N VAL A 158 11.70 -18.69 8.02
CA VAL A 158 11.00 -18.38 9.29
C VAL A 158 10.97 -16.88 9.55
N GLY A 159 12.09 -16.17 9.33
CA GLY A 159 12.13 -14.72 9.48
C GLY A 159 11.17 -14.03 8.50
N THR A 160 11.14 -14.50 7.25
CA THR A 160 10.23 -13.99 6.22
C THR A 160 8.76 -14.26 6.57
N LEU A 161 8.43 -15.41 7.16
CA LEU A 161 7.08 -15.72 7.64
C LEU A 161 6.62 -14.72 8.70
N LEU A 162 7.46 -14.44 9.70
CA LEU A 162 7.14 -13.47 10.75
C LEU A 162 6.94 -12.06 10.16
N VAL A 163 7.80 -11.65 9.23
CA VAL A 163 7.66 -10.36 8.52
C VAL A 163 6.38 -10.31 7.69
N ALA A 164 6.01 -11.41 7.02
CA ALA A 164 4.76 -11.48 6.26
C ALA A 164 3.52 -11.35 7.17
N LEU A 165 3.52 -11.95 8.36
CA LEU A 165 2.44 -11.78 9.34
C LEU A 165 2.32 -10.32 9.80
N VAL A 166 3.44 -9.65 10.09
CA VAL A 166 3.45 -8.21 10.41
C VAL A 166 2.97 -7.37 9.23
N ALA A 167 3.33 -7.73 8.00
CA ALA A 167 2.90 -7.04 6.79
C ALA A 167 1.40 -7.20 6.53
N VAL A 168 0.82 -8.37 6.80
CA VAL A 168 -0.63 -8.56 6.74
C VAL A 168 -1.32 -7.75 7.84
N ALA A 169 -0.78 -7.77 9.07
CA ALA A 169 -1.33 -7.01 10.18
C ALA A 169 -1.34 -5.49 9.94
N SER A 170 -0.36 -4.96 9.20
CA SER A 170 -0.30 -3.52 8.87
C SER A 170 -1.40 -3.05 7.93
N LEU A 171 -2.08 -3.95 7.21
CA LEU A 171 -3.22 -3.62 6.35
C LEU A 171 -4.55 -3.58 7.11
N VAL A 172 -4.63 -4.19 8.31
CA VAL A 172 -5.86 -4.27 9.09
C VAL A 172 -6.45 -2.89 9.41
N PRO A 173 -5.67 -1.89 9.89
CA PRO A 173 -6.19 -0.56 10.16
C PRO A 173 -6.78 0.13 8.93
N MET A 174 -6.35 -0.21 7.72
CA MET A 174 -6.92 0.35 6.50
C MET A 174 -8.36 -0.12 6.26
N GLY A 175 -8.69 -1.35 6.67
CA GLY A 175 -10.04 -1.92 6.54
C GLY A 175 -11.01 -1.50 7.64
N THR A 176 -10.52 -0.87 8.72
CA THR A 176 -11.38 -0.35 9.80
C THR A 176 -11.83 1.10 9.56
N GLN A 177 -11.40 1.74 8.46
CA GLN A 177 -11.80 3.10 8.12
C GLN A 177 -13.22 3.10 7.51
N GLY A 178 -14.23 3.38 8.33
CA GLY A 178 -15.64 3.52 7.93
C GLY A 178 -16.41 4.40 8.93
N HIS A 179 -17.48 5.08 8.48
CA HIS A 179 -18.27 5.93 9.38
C HIS A 179 -19.38 5.11 10.05
N SER A 180 -19.49 5.26 11.37
CA SER A 180 -20.59 4.84 12.26
C SER A 180 -21.07 3.39 12.11
N GLY A 181 -20.56 2.51 12.97
CA GLY A 181 -20.87 1.08 12.98
C GLY A 181 -22.12 0.64 13.73
N ASP A 182 -23.18 1.46 13.74
CA ASP A 182 -24.44 1.11 14.41
C ASP A 182 -25.37 0.19 13.57
N ASP A 183 -24.98 -0.14 12.34
CA ASP A 183 -25.73 -1.07 11.50
C ASP A 183 -25.45 -2.54 11.88
N ALA A 184 -26.49 -3.38 11.81
CA ALA A 184 -26.46 -4.79 12.21
C ALA A 184 -25.35 -5.65 11.54
N PHE A 185 -24.81 -5.19 10.42
CA PHE A 185 -23.78 -5.90 9.63
C PHE A 185 -22.45 -5.14 9.54
N HIS A 186 -22.22 -4.10 10.35
CA HIS A 186 -20.97 -3.33 10.30
C HIS A 186 -19.73 -4.19 10.54
N HIS A 187 -19.78 -5.09 11.53
CA HIS A 187 -18.66 -5.99 11.82
C HIS A 187 -18.34 -6.91 10.64
N GLU A 188 -19.37 -7.50 10.03
CA GLU A 188 -19.21 -8.39 8.88
C GLU A 188 -18.68 -7.66 7.65
N ALA A 189 -19.17 -6.44 7.39
CA ALA A 189 -18.68 -5.61 6.30
C ALA A 189 -17.21 -5.21 6.49
N MET A 190 -16.82 -4.85 7.73
CA MET A 190 -15.44 -4.53 8.08
C MET A 190 -14.53 -5.75 7.89
N MET A 191 -14.92 -6.92 8.39
CA MET A 191 -14.14 -8.15 8.23
C MET A 191 -14.05 -8.58 6.76
N ALA A 192 -15.14 -8.49 6.01
CA ALA A 192 -15.14 -8.77 4.58
C ALA A 192 -14.20 -7.82 3.81
N LEU A 193 -14.17 -6.53 4.16
CA LEU A 193 -13.27 -5.55 3.56
C LEU A 193 -11.80 -5.84 3.89
N ILE A 194 -11.48 -6.16 5.15
CA ILE A 194 -10.12 -6.54 5.57
C ILE A 194 -9.64 -7.76 4.78
N LEU A 195 -10.46 -8.82 4.74
CA LEU A 195 -10.14 -10.04 3.98
C LEU A 195 -10.01 -9.76 2.48
N HIS A 196 -10.86 -8.90 1.93
CA HIS A 196 -10.79 -8.49 0.53
C HIS A 196 -9.48 -7.77 0.21
N ILE A 197 -9.06 -6.80 1.03
CA ILE A 197 -7.81 -6.05 0.83
C ILE A 197 -6.61 -7.00 0.89
N ILE A 198 -6.58 -7.92 1.87
CA ILE A 198 -5.49 -8.91 1.99
C ILE A 198 -5.49 -9.84 0.76
N GLY A 199 -6.65 -10.37 0.36
CA GLY A 199 -6.76 -11.24 -0.81
C GLY A 199 -6.36 -10.54 -2.11
N ALA A 200 -6.79 -9.31 -2.31
CA ALA A 200 -6.41 -8.47 -3.45
C ALA A 200 -4.90 -8.18 -3.47
N ALA A 201 -4.32 -7.89 -2.30
CA ALA A 201 -2.88 -7.69 -2.15
C ALA A 201 -2.09 -8.95 -2.52
N VAL A 202 -2.52 -10.12 -2.04
CA VAL A 202 -1.89 -11.42 -2.38
C VAL A 202 -1.99 -11.72 -3.87
N TRP A 203 -3.17 -11.51 -4.47
CA TRP A 203 -3.38 -11.75 -5.89
C TRP A 203 -2.51 -10.84 -6.77
N LEU A 204 -2.57 -9.52 -6.56
CA LEU A 204 -1.82 -8.56 -7.37
C LEU A 204 -0.31 -8.66 -7.10
N GLY A 205 0.09 -8.82 -5.84
CA GLY A 205 1.49 -8.98 -5.45
C GLY A 205 2.11 -10.28 -5.97
N GLY A 206 1.33 -11.37 -6.04
CA GLY A 206 1.76 -12.61 -6.68
C GLY A 206 2.06 -12.41 -8.17
N LEU A 207 1.19 -11.71 -8.90
CA LEU A 207 1.44 -11.36 -10.31
C LEU A 207 2.69 -10.47 -10.48
N LEU A 208 2.88 -9.50 -9.59
CA LEU A 208 4.08 -8.67 -9.56
C LEU A 208 5.35 -9.49 -9.32
N LEU A 209 5.31 -10.43 -8.37
CA LEU A 209 6.42 -11.32 -8.09
C LEU A 209 6.82 -12.11 -9.34
N LEU A 210 5.86 -12.72 -10.05
CA LEU A 210 6.11 -13.47 -11.28
C LEU A 210 6.89 -12.63 -12.31
N VAL A 211 6.50 -11.37 -12.49
CA VAL A 211 7.21 -10.44 -13.39
C VAL A 211 8.61 -10.11 -12.88
N ALA A 212 8.78 -9.90 -11.57
CA ALA A 212 10.06 -9.55 -10.94
C ALA A 212 11.11 -10.68 -11.04
N ILE A 213 10.71 -11.93 -10.78
CA ILE A 213 11.60 -13.10 -10.78
C ILE A 213 11.82 -13.70 -12.17
N ARG A 214 10.95 -13.43 -13.15
CA ARG A 214 11.06 -13.99 -14.52
C ARG A 214 12.49 -13.92 -15.12
N PRO A 215 13.27 -12.84 -14.95
CA PRO A 215 14.62 -12.75 -15.53
C PRO A 215 15.70 -13.54 -14.79
N VAL A 216 15.43 -13.98 -13.56
CA VAL A 216 16.38 -14.78 -12.75
C VAL A 216 16.01 -16.26 -12.74
N LEU A 217 14.79 -16.62 -13.16
CA LEU A 217 14.40 -18.00 -13.40
C LEU A 217 15.14 -18.60 -14.60
N HIS A 218 15.91 -19.66 -14.37
CA HIS A 218 16.57 -20.43 -15.42
C HIS A 218 15.58 -21.36 -16.13
N ARG A 219 15.60 -21.36 -17.48
CA ARG A 219 14.65 -22.08 -18.36
C ARG A 219 14.55 -23.59 -18.10
N GLN A 220 15.61 -24.21 -17.58
CA GLN A 220 15.65 -25.65 -17.27
C GLN A 220 14.75 -26.03 -16.08
N ARG A 221 14.53 -25.13 -15.11
CA ARG A 221 13.69 -25.40 -13.93
C ARG A 221 12.18 -25.36 -14.21
N ILE A 222 11.76 -24.87 -15.37
CA ILE A 222 10.34 -24.78 -15.76
C ILE A 222 9.89 -26.06 -16.48
N ALA A 223 10.83 -26.83 -17.05
CA ALA A 223 10.53 -28.02 -17.87
C ALA A 223 10.35 -29.31 -17.05
N ASP A 224 10.61 -29.28 -15.74
CA ASP A 224 10.56 -30.45 -14.86
C ASP A 224 9.27 -30.55 -14.03
N VAL A 225 8.19 -29.86 -14.45
CA VAL A 225 6.85 -29.92 -13.83
C VAL A 225 5.83 -30.49 -14.81
#